data_AF-A0A350F0W7-F1
#
_entry.id   AF-A0A350F0W7-F1
#
_cell.length_a   1.000
_cell.length_b   1.000
_cell.length_c   1.000
_cell.angle_alpha   90.00
_cell.angle_beta   90.00
_cell.angle_gamma   90.00
#
_symmetry.space_group_name_H-M   'P 1'
#
loop_
_entity.id
_entity.type
_entity.pdbx_description
1 polymer ?
#
loop_
_entity_poly.entity_id
_entity_poly.type
_entity_poly.pdbx_seq_one_letter_code
_entity_poly.pdbx_strand_id
1 'polypeptide(L)' 'MFLAKVEGSVVATKKDEGMSGRKLLLLRPMLVDDKDPSKFKPGSNT' A
#
# COMPACT_ATOMS: atom_id res chain seq x y z
N MET A 1 7.10 -5.67 8.59
CA MET A 1 7.26 -5.16 7.20
C MET A 1 6.54 -6.12 6.25
N PHE A 2 5.93 -5.65 5.17
CA PHE A 2 5.17 -6.47 4.22
C PHE A 2 5.42 -6.01 2.78
N LEU A 3 5.21 -6.89 1.80
CA LEU A 3 5.22 -6.51 0.38
C LEU A 3 3.88 -5.87 0.02
N ALA A 4 3.93 -4.80 -0.76
CA ALA A 4 2.74 -4.08 -1.18
C ALA A 4 2.90 -3.53 -2.60
N LYS A 5 1.78 -3.37 -3.29
CA LYS A 5 1.70 -2.66 -4.56
C LYS A 5 1.20 -1.24 -4.33
N VAL A 6 1.83 -0.25 -4.98
CA VAL A 6 1.31 1.11 -5.01
C VAL A 6 0.12 1.15 -5.98
N GLU A 7 -1.04 1.57 -5.47
CA GLU A 7 -2.27 1.70 -6.27
C GLU A 7 -2.61 3.15 -6.60
N GLY A 8 -2.09 4.10 -5.84
CA GLY A 8 -2.33 5.52 -6.09
C GLY A 8 -1.61 6.44 -5.11
N SER A 9 -1.95 7.72 -5.18
CA SER A 9 -1.42 8.79 -4.33
C SER A 9 -2.54 9.63 -3.74
N VAL A 10 -2.35 10.11 -2.50
CA VAL A 10 -3.29 10.99 -1.81
C VAL A 10 -2.81 12.43 -1.86
N VAL A 11 -3.73 13.34 -2.16
CA VAL A 11 -3.52 14.78 -1.99
C VAL A 11 -4.25 15.22 -0.72
N ALA A 12 -3.50 15.73 0.25
CA ALA A 12 -4.03 16.28 1.49
C ALA A 12 -3.50 17.69 1.72
N THR A 13 -4.42 18.66 1.80
CA THR A 13 -4.14 20.09 2.04
C THR A 13 -4.16 20.42 3.53
N LYS A 14 -5.08 19.83 4.29
CA LYS A 14 -5.10 19.91 5.75
C LYS A 14 -4.51 18.63 6.34
N LYS A 15 -3.36 18.77 7.00
CA LYS A 15 -2.57 17.65 7.56
C LYS A 15 -1.63 18.17 8.64
N ASP A 16 -1.13 17.25 9.45
CA ASP A 16 -0.06 17.53 10.40
C ASP A 16 1.19 18.08 9.70
N GLU A 17 1.90 19.00 10.36
CA GLU A 17 3.10 19.66 9.82
C GLU A 17 4.22 18.66 9.50
N GLY A 18 4.35 17.59 10.29
CA GLY A 18 5.30 16.51 10.06
C GLY A 18 5.05 15.74 8.75
N MET A 19 3.88 15.87 8.14
CA MET A 19 3.53 15.28 6.85
C MET A 19 3.76 16.23 5.66
N SER A 20 4.24 17.45 5.89
CA SER A 20 4.56 18.40 4.81
C SER A 20 5.76 17.91 3.98
N GLY A 21 5.70 18.12 2.66
CA GLY A 21 6.75 17.68 1.72
C GLY A 21 6.86 16.16 1.50
N ARG A 22 5.95 15.35 2.05
CA ARG A 22 5.96 13.88 1.92
C ARG A 22 4.92 13.38 0.92
N LYS A 23 5.29 12.37 0.11
CA LYS A 23 4.34 11.66 -0.76
C LYS A 23 3.51 10.68 0.07
N LEU A 24 2.20 10.78 -0.03
CA LEU A 24 1.24 9.87 0.60
C LEU A 24 0.72 8.90 -0.46
N LEU A 25 0.88 7.60 -0.25
CA LEU A 25 0.55 6.56 -1.23
C LEU A 25 -0.54 5.64 -0.71
N LEU A 26 -1.43 5.20 -1.59
CA LEU A 26 -2.31 4.06 -1.34
C LEU A 26 -1.55 2.78 -1.65
N LEU A 27 -1.47 1.89 -0.66
CA LEU A 27 -0.77 0.63 -0.76
C LEU A 27 -1.76 -0.52 -0.59
N ARG A 28 -1.72 -1.50 -1.50
CA ARG A 28 -2.41 -2.78 -1.32
C ARG A 28 -1.41 -3.85 -0.89
N PRO A 29 -1.59 -4.48 0.29
CA PRO A 29 -0.74 -5.58 0.73
C PRO A 29 -0.78 -6.75 -0.25
N MET A 30 0.37 -7.40 -0.44
CA MET A 30 0.53 -8.61 -1.26
C MET A 30 0.86 -9.78 -0.32
N LEU A 31 0.04 -10.83 -0.38
CA LEU A 31 0.20 -12.07 0.38
C LEU A 31 0.72 -13.17 -0.53
N VAL A 32 1.37 -14.18 0.05
CA VAL A 32 1.73 -15.40 -0.69
C VAL A 32 0.44 -16.13 -1.07
N ASP A 33 0.36 -16.64 -2.30
CA ASP A 33 -0.74 -17.51 -2.70
C ASP A 33 -0.55 -18.92 -2.10
N ASP A 34 -1.59 -19.41 -1.42
CA ASP A 34 -1.58 -20.74 -0.78
C ASP A 34 -1.62 -21.87 -1.82
N LYS A 35 -2.12 -21.58 -3.04
CA LYS A 35 -2.20 -22.55 -4.14
C LYS A 35 -0.93 -22.60 -4.98
N ASP A 36 -0.18 -21.50 -5.04
CA ASP A 36 1.06 -21.37 -5.79
C ASP A 36 2.03 -20.46 -5.03
N PRO A 37 2.90 -21.02 -4.16
CA PRO A 37 3.79 -20.25 -3.29
C PRO A 37 4.81 -19.38 -4.03
N SER A 38 4.96 -19.53 -5.36
CA SER A 38 5.81 -18.68 -6.19
C SER A 38 5.16 -17.34 -6.56
N LYS A 39 3.85 -17.18 -6.32
CA LYS A 39 3.07 -16.01 -6.69
C LYS A 39 2.58 -15.23 -5.49
N PHE A 40 2.38 -13.94 -5.72
CA PHE A 40 1.72 -13.06 -4.77
C PHE A 40 0.27 -12.79 -5.19
N LYS A 41 -0.65 -12.88 -4.23
CA LYS A 41 -2.05 -12.47 -4.37
C LYS A 41 -2.31 -11.17 -3.62
N PRO A 42 -3.18 -10.28 -4.12
CA PRO A 42 -3.59 -9.11 -3.36
C PRO A 42 -4.29 -9.52 -2.07
N GLY A 43 -4.03 -8.81 -0.97
CA GLY A 43 -4.76 -8.99 0.28
C GLY A 43 -6.24 -8.68 0.10
N SER A 44 -7.11 -9.48 0.74
CA SER A 44 -8.56 -9.36 0.59
C SER A 44 -9.16 -8.12 1.28
N ASN A 45 -8.38 -7.40 2.08
CA ASN A 45 -8.84 -6.21 2.80
C ASN A 45 -8.37 -4.93 2.09
N THR A 46 -9.30 -4.31 1.36
CA THR A 46 -9.40 -2.88 1.09
C THR A 46 -10.86 -2.49 1.08
#